data_AF-A0A5P9WYV0-F1
#
_entry.id   AF-A0A5P9WYV0-F1
#
_cell.length_a   1.000
_cell.length_b   1.000
_cell.length_c   1.000
_cell.angle_alpha   90.00
_cell.angle_beta   90.00
_cell.angle_gamma   90.00
#
_symmetry.space_group_name_H-M   'P 1'
#
loop_
_entity.id
_entity.type
_entity.pdbx_description
1 polymer ?
#
loop_
_entity_poly.entity_id
_entity_poly.type
_entity_poly.pdbx_seq_one_letter_code
_entity_poly.pdbx_strand_id
1 'polypeptide(L)'
;MLRALRRALRPARLRIPARRFTAGIAALPPTAREAFGTDATAAEAIAYNRARVATATAVALYRSGHLLPMPDDHLDDAVRALDFPHSAPSPETRAAVRAALAVLEADYTVTVAR
;
A
#
# COMPACT_ATOMS: atom_id res chain seq x y z
N MET A 1 39.84 7.45 -21.01
CA MET A 1 39.57 6.47 -19.93
C MET A 1 38.12 6.63 -19.45
N LEU A 2 37.16 5.90 -20.03
CA LEU A 2 35.73 5.94 -19.66
C LEU A 2 35.17 4.52 -19.40
N ARG A 3 36.04 3.57 -19.02
CA ARG A 3 35.68 2.15 -18.83
C ARG A 3 35.28 1.79 -17.39
N ALA A 4 35.35 2.72 -16.43
CA ALA A 4 35.25 2.39 -15.01
C ALA A 4 33.88 2.62 -14.34
N LEU A 5 32.87 3.15 -15.05
CA LEU A 5 31.56 3.49 -14.44
C LEU A 5 30.37 2.71 -15.01
N ARG A 6 30.59 1.59 -15.69
CA ARG A 6 29.54 0.58 -15.89
C ARG A 6 29.55 -0.43 -14.74
N ARG A 7 29.39 0.03 -13.50
CA ARG A 7 28.74 -0.83 -12.51
C ARG A 7 27.33 -1.00 -13.04
N ALA A 8 27.05 -2.15 -13.64
CA ALA A 8 25.68 -2.52 -13.98
C ALA A 8 24.85 -2.28 -12.72
N LEU A 9 23.98 -1.27 -12.76
CA LEU A 9 22.95 -1.07 -11.75
C LEU A 9 22.16 -2.37 -11.75
N ARG A 10 22.51 -3.29 -10.85
CA ARG A 10 21.73 -4.50 -10.67
C ARG A 10 20.37 -4.01 -10.23
N PRO A 11 19.29 -4.36 -10.93
CA PRO A 11 17.95 -3.96 -10.51
C PRO A 11 17.76 -4.44 -9.07
N ALA A 12 17.56 -3.50 -8.16
CA ALA A 12 17.26 -3.82 -6.77
C ALA A 12 15.89 -4.52 -6.76
N ARG A 13 15.85 -5.75 -6.24
CA ARG A 13 14.59 -6.49 -6.08
C ARG A 13 14.07 -6.24 -4.67
N LEU A 14 12.82 -5.84 -4.55
CA LEU A 14 12.15 -5.69 -3.27
C LEU A 14 11.56 -7.04 -2.86
N ARG A 15 12.05 -7.60 -1.76
CA ARG A 15 11.49 -8.81 -1.15
C ARG A 15 10.65 -8.43 0.04
N ILE A 16 9.37 -8.75 -0.03
CA ILE A 16 8.39 -8.46 1.00
C ILE A 16 8.08 -9.76 1.75
N PRO A 17 8.28 -9.86 3.08
CA PRO A 17 8.00 -11.09 3.81
C PRO A 17 6.51 -11.43 3.78
N ALA A 18 6.19 -12.69 3.48
CA ALA A 18 4.84 -13.22 3.59
C ALA A 18 4.33 -13.06 5.02
N ARG A 19 3.07 -12.64 5.14
CA ARG A 19 2.41 -12.47 6.44
C ARG A 19 0.95 -12.81 6.26
N ARG A 20 0.38 -13.54 7.22
CA ARG A 20 -1.07 -13.75 7.24
C ARG A 20 -1.76 -12.40 7.37
N PHE A 21 -2.84 -12.22 6.63
CA PHE A 21 -3.61 -10.98 6.66
C PHE A 21 -4.04 -10.58 8.09
N THR A 22 -4.38 -11.58 8.91
CA THR A 22 -4.80 -11.42 10.31
C THR A 22 -3.67 -11.14 11.30
N ALA A 23 -2.40 -11.21 10.89
CA ALA A 23 -1.27 -11.07 11.82
C ALA A 23 -1.02 -9.61 12.26
N GLY A 24 -1.98 -8.70 12.06
CA GLY A 24 -1.84 -7.27 12.26
C GLY A 24 -1.01 -6.64 11.15
N ILE A 25 -1.43 -5.46 10.68
CA ILE A 25 -0.69 -4.74 9.66
C ILE A 25 0.43 -3.96 10.34
N ALA A 26 1.56 -3.81 9.64
CA ALA A 26 2.62 -2.91 10.10
C ALA A 26 1.99 -1.55 10.44
N ALA A 27 2.49 -0.88 11.49
CA ALA A 27 2.00 0.43 11.90
C ALA A 27 1.76 1.30 10.66
N LEU A 28 0.53 1.82 10.53
CA LEU A 28 0.19 2.67 9.40
C LEU A 28 1.18 3.85 9.34
N PRO A 29 1.43 4.43 8.16
CA PRO A 29 2.16 5.70 8.04
C PRO A 29 1.56 6.78 8.96
N PRO A 30 2.26 7.89 9.26
CA PRO A 30 1.70 8.98 10.09
C PRO A 30 0.44 9.58 9.48
N THR A 31 -0.43 10.22 10.28
CA THR A 31 -1.64 10.89 9.77
C THR A 31 -1.27 12.15 9.03
N ALA A 32 -2.17 12.68 8.18
CA ALA A 32 -1.94 13.98 7.56
C ALA A 32 -1.62 15.07 8.59
N ARG A 33 -2.28 15.01 9.76
CA ARG A 33 -2.01 15.92 10.89
C ARG A 33 -0.61 15.74 11.47
N GLU A 34 -0.14 14.51 11.58
CA GLU A 34 1.24 14.22 12.03
C GLU A 34 2.29 14.57 10.97
N ALA A 35 1.98 14.37 9.69
CA ALA A 35 2.91 14.58 8.59
C ALA A 35 3.03 16.05 8.16
N PHE A 36 1.92 16.79 8.19
CA PHE A 36 1.83 18.16 7.68
C PHE A 36 1.46 19.20 8.74
N GLY A 37 1.21 18.78 9.99
CA GLY A 37 0.77 19.70 11.03
C GLY A 37 -0.57 20.36 10.71
N THR A 38 -0.66 21.67 10.95
CA THR A 38 -1.86 22.49 10.74
C THR A 38 -1.93 23.12 9.35
N ASP A 39 -0.88 23.00 8.54
CA ASP A 39 -0.73 23.75 7.29
C ASP A 39 -1.39 23.05 6.10
N ALA A 40 -1.73 21.76 6.24
CA ALA A 40 -2.44 21.01 5.20
C ALA A 40 -3.87 21.50 5.05
N THR A 41 -4.27 21.75 3.81
CA THR A 41 -5.68 21.94 3.46
C THR A 41 -6.46 20.65 3.75
N ALA A 42 -7.78 20.78 3.93
CA ALA A 42 -8.65 19.61 4.11
C ALA A 42 -8.53 18.62 2.94
N ALA A 43 -8.38 19.13 1.71
CA ALA A 43 -8.22 18.30 0.52
C ALA A 43 -6.92 17.48 0.54
N GLU A 44 -5.78 18.11 0.91
CA GLU A 44 -4.49 17.42 1.06
C GLU A 44 -4.56 16.38 2.18
N ALA A 45 -5.17 16.74 3.31
CA ALA A 45 -5.30 15.83 4.43
C ALA A 45 -6.14 14.58 4.07
N ILE A 46 -7.26 14.77 3.37
CA ILE A 46 -8.10 13.67 2.88
C ILE A 46 -7.34 12.81 1.86
N ALA A 47 -6.68 13.44 0.88
CA ALA A 47 -5.93 12.74 -0.14
C ALA A 47 -4.78 11.90 0.45
N TYR A 48 -4.03 12.49 1.37
CA TYR A 48 -2.93 11.81 2.06
C TYR A 48 -3.43 10.66 2.93
N ASN A 49 -4.46 10.89 3.75
CA ASN A 49 -5.04 9.85 4.60
C ASN A 49 -5.59 8.69 3.77
N ARG A 50 -6.20 8.97 2.61
CA ARG A 50 -6.62 7.92 1.66
C ARG A 50 -5.42 7.15 1.11
N ALA A 51 -4.38 7.86 0.67
CA ALA A 51 -3.19 7.23 0.09
C ALA A 51 -2.50 6.29 1.09
N ARG A 52 -2.29 6.73 2.34
CA ARG A 52 -1.67 5.87 3.36
C ARG A 52 -2.46 4.60 3.64
N VAL A 53 -3.79 4.68 3.69
CA VAL A 53 -4.66 3.52 3.90
C VAL A 53 -4.57 2.60 2.69
N ALA A 54 -4.76 3.16 1.49
CA ALA A 54 -4.73 2.39 0.25
C ALA A 54 -3.42 1.62 0.07
N THR A 55 -2.28 2.29 0.28
CA THR A 55 -0.96 1.66 0.16
C THR A 55 -0.74 0.58 1.22
N ALA A 56 -1.12 0.84 2.48
CA ALA A 56 -0.97 -0.15 3.54
C ALA A 56 -1.82 -1.41 3.29
N THR A 57 -3.08 -1.22 2.88
CA THR A 57 -3.98 -2.31 2.52
C THR A 57 -3.47 -3.09 1.32
N ALA A 58 -3.05 -2.42 0.25
CA ALA A 58 -2.52 -3.08 -0.95
C ALA A 58 -1.29 -3.93 -0.64
N VAL A 59 -0.36 -3.42 0.18
CA VAL A 59 0.82 -4.18 0.61
C VAL A 59 0.42 -5.38 1.47
N ALA A 60 -0.55 -5.25 2.37
CA ALA A 60 -1.04 -6.35 3.19
C ALA A 60 -1.71 -7.45 2.35
N LEU A 61 -2.54 -7.05 1.38
CA LEU A 61 -3.19 -7.96 0.43
C LEU A 61 -2.16 -8.70 -0.41
N TYR A 62 -1.21 -7.98 -1.00
CA TYR A 62 -0.15 -8.55 -1.84
C TYR A 62 0.72 -9.55 -1.05
N ARG A 63 1.13 -9.20 0.18
CA ARG A 63 1.88 -10.11 1.09
C ARG A 63 1.12 -11.38 1.46
N SER A 64 -0.21 -11.30 1.47
CA SER A 64 -1.10 -12.41 1.80
C SER A 64 -1.47 -13.25 0.57
N GLY A 65 -0.98 -12.88 -0.62
CA GLY A 65 -1.26 -13.58 -1.88
C GLY A 65 -2.60 -13.23 -2.52
N HIS A 66 -3.25 -12.14 -2.11
CA HIS A 66 -4.45 -11.66 -2.78
C HIS A 66 -4.09 -10.87 -4.03
N LEU A 67 -4.87 -11.07 -5.08
CA LEU A 67 -4.68 -10.46 -6.40
C LEU A 67 -6.00 -9.85 -6.91
N LEU A 68 -5.90 -8.99 -7.92
CA LEU A 68 -7.04 -8.49 -8.69
C LEU A 68 -7.53 -9.54 -9.72
N PRO A 69 -8.82 -9.51 -10.11
CA PRO A 69 -9.88 -8.62 -9.62
C PRO A 69 -10.39 -9.04 -8.23
N MET A 70 -10.80 -8.06 -7.43
CA MET A 70 -11.31 -8.27 -6.07
C MET A 70 -12.69 -7.61 -5.88
N PRO A 71 -13.68 -8.32 -5.28
CA PRO A 71 -14.97 -7.76 -4.91
C PRO A 71 -14.84 -6.60 -3.91
N ASP A 72 -15.80 -5.69 -3.91
CA ASP A 72 -15.84 -4.56 -2.96
C ASP A 72 -15.89 -5.06 -1.50
N ASP A 73 -16.66 -6.10 -1.20
CA ASP A 73 -16.80 -6.63 0.17
C ASP A 73 -15.45 -7.13 0.75
N HIS A 74 -14.62 -7.77 -0.09
CA HIS A 74 -13.29 -8.20 0.33
C HIS A 74 -12.35 -7.02 0.59
N LEU A 75 -12.49 -5.92 -0.17
CA LEU A 75 -11.72 -4.69 0.08
C LEU A 75 -12.19 -4.00 1.35
N ASP A 76 -13.49 -3.99 1.61
CA ASP A 76 -14.08 -3.43 2.83
C ASP A 76 -13.55 -4.18 4.06
N ASP A 77 -13.57 -5.51 4.03
CA ASP A 77 -13.01 -6.34 5.10
C ASP A 77 -11.50 -6.14 5.25
N ALA A 78 -10.79 -6.00 4.13
CA ALA A 78 -9.37 -5.73 4.16
C ALA A 78 -9.04 -4.38 4.82
N VAL A 79 -9.80 -3.33 4.49
CA VAL A 79 -9.64 -2.01 5.11
C VAL A 79 -10.03 -2.04 6.59
N ARG A 80 -11.08 -2.77 6.98
CA ARG A 80 -11.48 -2.91 8.39
C ARG A 80 -10.42 -3.62 9.22
N ALA A 81 -9.73 -4.60 8.65
CA ALA A 81 -8.64 -5.32 9.34
C ALA A 81 -7.39 -4.46 9.60
N LEU A 82 -7.29 -3.24 9.04
CA LEU A 82 -6.25 -2.26 9.39
C LEU A 82 -6.47 -1.59 10.77
N ASP A 83 -7.49 -2.00 11.53
CA ASP A 83 -8.00 -1.26 12.69
C ASP A 83 -8.33 0.20 12.36
N PHE A 84 -8.78 0.45 11.12
CA PHE A 84 -9.22 1.78 10.71
C PHE A 84 -10.59 2.06 11.36
N PRO A 85 -10.75 3.17 12.10
CA PRO A 85 -11.97 3.43 12.85
C PRO A 85 -13.19 3.61 11.92
N HIS A 86 -14.04 2.58 11.93
CA HIS A 86 -15.50 2.59 11.76
C HIS A 86 -16.13 3.37 10.60
N SER A 87 -15.56 3.29 9.40
CA SER A 87 -16.31 3.62 8.19
C SER A 87 -15.97 2.65 7.07
N ALA A 88 -16.98 2.18 6.34
CA ALA A 88 -16.76 1.47 5.09
C ALA A 88 -15.91 2.35 4.18
N PRO A 89 -14.87 1.81 3.52
CA PRO A 89 -14.02 2.61 2.64
C PRO A 89 -14.88 3.23 1.54
N SER A 90 -14.66 4.53 1.29
CA SER A 90 -15.34 5.21 0.20
C SER A 90 -14.99 4.57 -1.15
N PRO A 91 -15.80 4.74 -2.20
CA PRO A 91 -15.47 4.25 -3.55
C PRO A 91 -14.07 4.71 -4.03
N GLU A 92 -13.67 5.93 -3.69
CA GLU A 92 -12.33 6.47 -4.01
C GLU A 92 -11.24 5.73 -3.25
N THR A 93 -11.49 5.32 -2.00
CA THR A 93 -10.55 4.53 -1.20
C THR A 93 -10.41 3.14 -1.79
N ARG A 94 -11.51 2.48 -2.17
CA ARG A 94 -11.46 1.18 -2.88
C ARG A 94 -10.71 1.28 -4.21
N ALA A 95 -10.97 2.31 -5.00
CA ALA A 95 -10.26 2.56 -6.25
C ALA A 95 -8.76 2.76 -6.00
N ALA A 96 -8.38 3.52 -4.97
CA ALA A 96 -6.98 3.73 -4.60
C ALA A 96 -6.29 2.43 -4.15
N VAL A 97 -6.96 1.57 -3.38
CA VAL A 97 -6.43 0.25 -2.99
C VAL A 97 -6.17 -0.60 -4.24
N ARG A 98 -7.13 -0.66 -5.17
CA ARG A 98 -6.98 -1.41 -6.44
C ARG A 98 -5.82 -0.87 -7.27
N ALA A 99 -5.70 0.45 -7.40
CA ALA A 99 -4.60 1.07 -8.13
C ALA A 99 -3.25 0.72 -7.51
N ALA A 100 -3.12 0.82 -6.19
CA ALA A 100 -1.88 0.48 -5.49
C ALA A 100 -1.54 -1.02 -5.61
N LEU A 101 -2.54 -1.91 -5.51
CA LEU A 101 -2.34 -3.35 -5.66
C LEU A 101 -1.93 -3.70 -7.10
N ALA A 102 -2.56 -3.09 -8.11
CA ALA A 102 -2.20 -3.28 -9.52
C ALA A 102 -0.74 -2.89 -9.80
N VAL A 103 -0.21 -1.85 -9.15
CA VAL A 103 1.21 -1.47 -9.25
C VAL A 103 2.11 -2.58 -8.70
N LEU A 104 1.77 -3.16 -7.55
CA LEU A 104 2.53 -4.27 -6.95
C LEU A 104 2.48 -5.54 -7.80
N GLU A 105 1.35 -5.82 -8.45
CA GLU A 105 1.20 -6.96 -9.37
C GLU A 105 1.97 -6.77 -10.68
N ALA A 106 2.02 -5.55 -11.21
CA ALA A 106 2.68 -5.25 -12.47
C ALA A 106 4.21 -5.21 -12.36
N ASP A 107 4.76 -4.91 -11.18
CA ASP A 107 6.21 -4.83 -10.97
C ASP A 107 6.81 -6.20 -10.60
N TYR A 108 7.36 -6.89 -11.61
CA TYR A 108 8.03 -8.20 -11.43
C TYR A 108 9.27 -8.16 -10.51
N THR A 109 9.79 -6.98 -10.16
CA THR A 109 10.91 -6.83 -9.23
C THR A 109 10.49 -6.82 -7.76
N VAL A 110 9.19 -6.61 -7.51
CA VAL A 110 8.57 -6.75 -6.19
C VAL A 110 8.08 -8.19 -6.05
N THR A 111 8.53 -8.88 -5.01
CA THR A 111 8.20 -10.30 -4.80
C THR A 111 7.91 -10.58 -3.34
N VAL A 112 6.98 -11.50 -3.07
CA VAL A 112 6.73 -12.00 -1.72
C VAL A 112 7.71 -13.12 -1.41
N ALA A 113 8.51 -12.94 -0.36
CA ALA A 113 9.39 -13.97 0.18
C ALA A 113 8.58 -14.88 1.11
N ARG A 114 8.70 -16.20 0.91
CA ARG A 114 8.10 -17.21 1.78
C ARG A 114 8.74 -17.23 3.16
#